data_AF-A0A916X3N6-F1
#
_entry.id   AF-A0A916X3N6-F1
#
_cell.length_a   1.000
_cell.length_b   1.000
_cell.length_c   1.000
_cell.angle_alpha   90.00
_cell.angle_beta   90.00
_cell.angle_gamma   90.00
#
_symmetry.space_group_name_H-M   'P 1'
#
loop_
_entity.id
_entity.type
_entity.pdbx_description
1 polymer ?
#
loop_
_entity_poly.entity_id
_entity_poly.type
_entity_poly.pdbx_seq_one_letter_code
_entity_poly.pdbx_strand_id
1 'polypeptide(L)'
;MSIRQRLSGSLFGLGILLTGAVAQASSVQLPVPRTTIHPGDEITHQHLIERRFPSRTAQEFTVVPHRNDVVGKTARRTLPPGRPIPVNAVHDEVLVKRGEPARLVFQEQGLMIIMQVEALQSGSAGKTVRVRNVDSGLVVTGVVQNDGTIRAEN
;
A
#
# COMPACT_ATOMS: atom_id res chain seq x y z
N MET A 1 -1.93 28.80 -88.46
CA MET A 1 -1.06 29.41 -87.44
C MET A 1 -1.68 29.05 -86.08
N SER A 2 -1.43 27.83 -85.57
CA SER A 2 -0.49 27.54 -84.46
C SER A 2 -0.91 28.23 -83.14
N ILE A 3 -1.03 27.61 -81.96
CA ILE A 3 -0.78 26.26 -81.46
C ILE A 3 -1.33 26.23 -80.00
N ARG A 4 -1.91 25.08 -79.59
CA ARG A 4 -2.08 24.48 -78.25
C ARG A 4 -2.08 25.32 -76.95
N GLN A 5 -3.09 25.06 -76.09
CA GLN A 5 -3.01 24.72 -74.63
C GLN A 5 -4.47 24.51 -74.13
N ARG A 6 -5.03 23.31 -73.95
CA ARG A 6 -4.86 22.22 -72.95
C ARG A 6 -5.12 22.59 -71.47
N LEU A 7 -6.25 22.05 -70.99
CA LEU A 7 -6.50 21.29 -69.74
C LEU A 7 -6.78 21.99 -68.41
N SER A 8 -8.01 21.71 -67.92
CA SER A 8 -8.46 21.32 -66.57
C SER A 8 -7.92 22.00 -65.31
N GLY A 9 -8.86 22.38 -64.44
CA GLY A 9 -8.60 22.50 -63.00
C GLY A 9 -9.80 22.98 -62.19
N SER A 10 -10.85 22.17 -62.04
CA SER A 10 -11.71 22.25 -60.84
C SER A 10 -10.86 21.87 -59.62
N LEU A 11 -11.01 22.55 -58.49
CA LEU A 11 -11.36 21.92 -57.21
C LEU A 11 -11.55 22.95 -56.08
N PHE A 12 -12.68 22.80 -55.40
CA PHE A 12 -13.02 23.31 -54.07
C PHE A 12 -11.87 23.17 -53.07
N GLY A 13 -11.45 24.29 -52.46
CA GLY A 13 -10.58 24.27 -51.28
C GLY A 13 -11.39 24.46 -50.00
N LEU A 14 -12.02 23.39 -49.50
CA LEU A 14 -12.65 23.33 -48.18
C LEU A 14 -11.90 22.32 -47.32
N GLY A 15 -11.48 22.74 -46.12
CA GLY A 15 -11.08 21.82 -45.07
C GLY A 15 -9.84 22.24 -44.29
N ILE A 16 -9.96 23.26 -43.44
CA ILE A 16 -9.04 23.43 -42.32
C ILE A 16 -9.30 22.26 -41.36
N LEU A 17 -8.46 21.23 -41.39
CA LEU A 17 -8.41 20.20 -40.37
C LEU A 17 -7.74 20.79 -39.13
N LEU A 18 -8.55 21.30 -38.20
CA LEU A 18 -8.16 21.50 -36.80
C LEU A 18 -8.01 20.11 -36.16
N THR A 19 -6.88 19.45 -36.37
CA THR A 19 -6.47 18.30 -35.56
C THR A 19 -6.08 18.81 -34.17
N GLY A 20 -7.09 18.97 -33.31
CA GLY A 20 -6.88 19.13 -31.88
C GLY A 20 -6.17 17.88 -31.36
N ALA A 21 -4.89 17.99 -31.02
CA ALA A 21 -4.17 16.97 -30.29
C ALA A 21 -4.89 16.77 -28.95
N VAL A 22 -5.65 15.67 -28.86
CA VAL A 22 -6.23 15.23 -27.59
C VAL A 22 -5.04 14.81 -26.74
N ALA A 23 -4.58 15.70 -25.86
CA ALA A 23 -3.60 15.36 -24.86
C ALA A 23 -4.21 14.26 -23.98
N GLN A 24 -3.80 13.01 -24.24
CA GLN A 24 -4.19 11.87 -23.41
C GLN A 24 -3.55 12.10 -22.05
N ALA A 25 -4.28 12.74 -21.15
CA ALA A 25 -3.89 12.86 -19.76
C ALA A 25 -3.99 11.46 -19.16
N SER A 26 -2.89 10.71 -19.22
CA SER A 26 -2.76 9.44 -18.54
C SER A 26 -3.12 9.65 -17.07
N SER A 27 -4.03 8.82 -16.56
CA SER A 27 -4.56 8.93 -15.22
C SER A 27 -4.31 7.65 -14.45
N VAL A 28 -3.80 7.76 -13.23
CA VAL A 28 -3.52 6.64 -12.33
C VAL A 28 -4.53 6.66 -11.18
N GLN A 29 -5.00 5.48 -10.78
CA GLN A 29 -5.80 5.34 -9.56
C GLN A 29 -4.83 5.18 -8.39
N LEU A 30 -4.99 6.03 -7.38
CA LEU A 30 -4.18 5.99 -6.17
C LEU A 30 -5.09 5.86 -4.95
N PRO A 31 -4.68 5.06 -3.96
CA PRO A 31 -5.36 4.98 -2.69
C PRO A 31 -5.18 6.29 -1.92
N VAL A 32 -6.29 6.85 -1.46
CA VAL A 32 -6.32 8.02 -0.58
C VAL A 32 -7.14 7.72 0.68
N PRO A 33 -6.85 8.38 1.80
CA PRO A 33 -7.70 8.31 2.98
C PRO A 33 -9.07 8.93 2.68
N ARG A 34 -10.16 8.28 3.11
CA ARG A 34 -11.50 8.90 3.10
C ARG A 34 -11.75 9.80 4.32
N THR A 35 -11.06 9.52 5.41
CA THR A 35 -11.11 10.26 6.68
C THR A 35 -9.69 10.63 7.08
N THR A 36 -9.54 11.55 8.02
CA THR A 36 -8.23 11.82 8.64
C THR A 36 -7.77 10.57 9.38
N ILE A 37 -6.56 10.10 9.10
CA ILE A 37 -5.91 9.00 9.82
C ILE A 37 -4.80 9.60 10.67
N HIS A 38 -4.80 9.33 11.97
CA HIS A 38 -3.82 9.88 12.89
C HIS A 38 -2.57 8.99 13.00
N PRO A 39 -1.43 9.55 13.46
CA PRO A 39 -0.25 8.74 13.74
C PRO A 39 -0.58 7.67 14.79
N GLY A 40 -0.21 6.42 14.52
CA GLY A 40 -0.51 5.28 15.40
C GLY A 40 -1.78 4.51 15.03
N ASP A 41 -2.62 5.04 14.13
CA ASP A 41 -3.82 4.33 13.68
C ASP A 41 -3.50 3.26 12.62
N GLU A 42 -4.12 2.09 12.76
CA GLU A 42 -4.14 1.04 11.73
C GLU A 42 -4.90 1.50 10.49
N ILE A 43 -4.30 1.31 9.32
CA ILE A 43 -4.94 1.60 8.04
C ILE A 43 -5.67 0.35 7.58
N THR A 44 -6.99 0.37 7.72
CA THR A 44 -7.86 -0.71 7.23
C THR A 44 -8.32 -0.44 5.80
N HIS A 45 -8.86 -1.46 5.12
CA HIS A 45 -9.52 -1.30 3.82
C HIS A 45 -10.52 -0.16 3.86
N GLN A 46 -11.34 -0.16 4.89
CA GLN A 46 -12.36 0.83 5.15
C GLN A 46 -11.79 2.24 5.02
N HIS A 47 -10.65 2.57 5.63
CA HIS A 47 -10.08 3.93 5.59
C HIS A 47 -9.65 4.44 4.21
N LEU A 48 -9.61 3.59 3.18
CA LEU A 48 -9.07 3.90 1.86
C LEU A 48 -10.13 3.92 0.76
N ILE A 49 -10.03 4.90 -0.13
CA ILE A 49 -10.79 4.99 -1.39
C ILE A 49 -9.83 5.20 -2.55
N GLU A 50 -10.19 4.72 -3.73
CA GLU A 50 -9.42 4.96 -4.95
C GLU A 50 -9.82 6.30 -5.57
N ARG A 51 -8.85 7.16 -5.83
CA ARG A 51 -9.07 8.41 -6.57
C ARG A 51 -8.17 8.49 -7.78
N ARG A 52 -8.71 9.08 -8.84
CA ARG A 52 -7.98 9.31 -10.09
C ARG A 52 -7.13 10.56 -9.98
N PHE A 53 -5.83 10.41 -10.24
CA PHE A 53 -4.87 11.50 -10.34
C PHE A 53 -4.18 11.50 -11.72
N PRO A 54 -3.64 12.64 -12.17
CA PRO A 54 -2.74 12.66 -13.32
C PRO A 54 -1.52 11.78 -13.05
N SER A 55 -1.03 11.04 -14.06
CA SER A 55 0.13 10.15 -13.92
C SER A 55 1.38 10.85 -13.34
N ARG A 56 1.53 12.15 -13.60
CA ARG A 56 2.62 12.97 -13.07
C ARG A 56 2.67 12.95 -11.54
N THR A 57 1.53 12.90 -10.84
CA THR A 57 1.48 12.85 -9.38
C THR A 57 2.14 11.58 -8.81
N ALA A 58 1.95 10.43 -9.46
CA ALA A 58 2.58 9.18 -9.04
C ALA A 58 4.08 9.10 -9.39
N GLN A 59 4.53 9.92 -10.35
CA GLN A 59 5.93 9.98 -10.80
C GLN A 59 6.76 10.99 -9.99
N GLU A 60 6.16 12.12 -9.60
CA GLU A 60 6.82 13.18 -8.84
C GLU A 60 6.90 12.87 -7.33
N PHE A 61 5.91 12.17 -6.80
CA PHE A 61 5.86 11.82 -5.38
C PHE A 61 5.99 10.31 -5.21
N THR A 62 6.87 9.85 -4.32
CA THR A 62 6.95 8.44 -3.92
C THR A 62 5.71 8.06 -3.11
N VAL A 63 4.63 7.76 -3.82
CA VAL A 63 3.31 7.40 -3.28
C VAL A 63 3.06 5.91 -3.43
N VAL A 64 2.19 5.39 -2.57
CA VAL A 64 1.81 3.99 -2.61
C VAL A 64 0.89 3.76 -3.81
N PRO A 65 1.22 2.84 -4.74
CA PRO A 65 0.45 2.64 -5.96
C PRO A 65 -0.81 1.80 -5.75
N HIS A 66 -0.81 0.89 -4.78
CA HIS A 66 -1.90 -0.04 -4.54
C HIS A 66 -2.39 0.01 -3.11
N ARG A 67 -3.71 -0.09 -2.93
CA ARG A 67 -4.35 -0.15 -1.60
C ARG A 67 -3.76 -1.24 -0.70
N ASN A 68 -3.48 -2.42 -1.26
CA ASN A 68 -2.99 -3.59 -0.50
C ASN A 68 -1.62 -3.35 0.14
N ASP A 69 -0.83 -2.42 -0.40
CA ASP A 69 0.48 -2.08 0.15
C ASP A 69 0.36 -1.16 1.37
N VAL A 70 -0.83 -0.61 1.65
CA VAL A 70 -1.10 0.28 2.79
C VAL A 70 -1.93 -0.42 3.87
N VAL A 71 -2.78 -1.37 3.48
CA VAL A 71 -3.68 -2.04 4.43
C VAL A 71 -2.87 -2.88 5.43
N GLY A 72 -3.23 -2.78 6.71
CA GLY A 72 -2.54 -3.46 7.82
C GLY A 72 -1.24 -2.77 8.25
N LYS A 73 -0.92 -1.62 7.66
CA LYS A 73 0.15 -0.73 8.12
C LYS A 73 -0.41 0.32 9.06
N THR A 74 0.44 0.83 9.94
CA THR A 74 0.13 1.94 10.82
C THR A 74 0.62 3.25 10.22
N ALA A 75 -0.14 4.33 10.40
CA ALA A 75 0.27 5.66 9.97
C ALA A 75 1.40 6.23 10.87
N ARG A 76 2.46 6.77 10.25
CA ARG A 76 3.57 7.46 10.94
C ARG A 76 3.31 8.94 11.16
N ARG A 77 2.41 9.53 10.39
CA ARG A 77 2.03 10.95 10.43
C ARG A 77 0.56 11.10 10.07
N THR A 78 -0.03 12.25 10.35
CA THR A 78 -1.41 12.54 9.98
C THR A 78 -1.59 12.48 8.46
N LEU A 79 -2.49 11.61 8.01
CA LEU A 79 -2.87 11.49 6.61
C LEU A 79 -4.21 12.22 6.39
N PRO A 80 -4.23 13.36 5.69
CA PRO A 80 -5.46 14.09 5.42
C PRO A 80 -6.30 13.38 4.35
N PRO A 81 -7.63 13.53 4.41
CA PRO A 81 -8.53 12.91 3.44
C PRO A 81 -8.27 13.42 2.02
N GLY A 82 -8.42 12.53 1.06
CA GLY A 82 -8.36 12.85 -0.36
C GLY A 82 -6.95 13.05 -0.93
N ARG A 83 -5.88 12.96 -0.13
CA ARG A 83 -4.49 13.06 -0.63
C ARG A 83 -3.86 11.68 -0.85
N PRO A 84 -3.02 11.51 -1.89
CA PRO A 84 -2.23 10.28 -2.06
C PRO A 84 -1.37 10.00 -0.84
N ILE A 85 -1.27 8.73 -0.47
CA ILE A 85 -0.48 8.29 0.68
C ILE A 85 0.98 8.13 0.26
N PRO A 86 1.92 8.90 0.82
CA PRO A 86 3.32 8.72 0.52
C PRO A 86 3.86 7.47 1.23
N VAL A 87 4.77 6.74 0.59
CA VAL A 87 5.31 5.46 1.11
C VAL A 87 5.98 5.65 2.48
N ASN A 88 6.61 6.81 2.71
CA ASN A 88 7.27 7.14 3.97
C ASN A 88 6.32 7.53 5.12
N ALA A 89 5.02 7.65 4.86
CA ALA A 89 4.02 7.98 5.89
C ALA A 89 3.39 6.74 6.54
N VAL A 90 3.77 5.53 6.11
CA VAL A 90 3.25 4.28 6.66
C VAL A 90 4.40 3.37 7.07
N HIS A 91 4.13 2.49 8.03
CA HIS A 91 5.06 1.46 8.47
C HIS A 91 4.28 0.23 8.96
N ASP A 92 4.93 -0.92 9.01
CA ASP A 92 4.29 -2.13 9.51
C ASP A 92 3.88 -1.94 10.98
N GLU A 93 2.67 -2.36 11.32
CA GLU A 93 2.15 -2.24 12.67
C GLU A 93 2.93 -3.11 13.64
N VAL A 94 3.43 -2.53 14.73
CA VAL A 94 4.10 -3.30 15.77
C VAL A 94 3.03 -3.93 16.67
N LEU A 95 2.61 -5.14 16.31
CA LEU A 95 1.62 -5.92 17.07
C LEU A 95 2.20 -6.50 18.36
N VAL A 96 3.50 -6.81 18.35
CA VAL A 96 4.22 -7.32 19.52
C VAL A 96 5.35 -6.36 19.84
N LYS A 97 5.39 -5.84 21.06
CA LYS A 97 6.44 -4.93 21.53
C LYS A 97 7.41 -5.64 22.45
N ARG A 98 8.69 -5.30 22.35
CA ARG A 98 9.72 -5.79 23.27
C ARG A 98 9.36 -5.49 24.72
N GLY A 99 9.47 -6.52 25.57
CA GLY A 99 9.20 -6.46 27.01
C GLY A 99 7.72 -6.62 27.37
N GLU A 100 6.82 -6.62 26.38
CA GLU A 100 5.39 -6.85 26.64
C GLU A 100 5.07 -8.36 26.64
N PRO A 101 4.11 -8.78 27.47
CA PRO A 101 3.62 -10.15 27.46
C PRO A 101 2.84 -10.41 26.17
N ALA A 102 3.15 -11.53 25.51
CA ALA A 102 2.49 -12.02 24.31
C ALA A 102 2.07 -13.49 24.51
N ARG A 103 1.26 -14.01 23.58
CA ARG A 103 0.83 -15.42 23.57
C ARG A 103 1.59 -16.16 22.49
N LEU A 104 2.33 -17.20 22.88
CA LEU A 104 2.94 -18.14 21.94
C LEU A 104 1.99 -19.32 21.73
N VAL A 105 1.64 -19.58 20.48
CA VAL A 105 0.80 -20.68 20.03
C VAL A 105 1.67 -21.69 19.29
N PHE A 106 1.75 -22.89 19.83
CA PHE A 106 2.34 -24.05 19.16
C PHE A 106 1.20 -24.96 18.69
N GLN A 107 1.21 -25.32 17.41
CA GLN A 107 0.18 -26.16 16.82
C GLN A 107 0.81 -27.25 15.95
N GLU A 108 0.60 -28.51 16.34
CA GLU A 108 1.09 -29.69 15.62
C GLU A 108 0.09 -30.85 15.75
N GLN A 109 -0.26 -31.51 14.65
CA GLN A 109 -1.10 -32.74 14.62
C GLN A 109 -2.39 -32.68 15.46
N GLY A 110 -3.04 -31.51 15.54
CA GLY A 110 -4.27 -31.32 16.32
C GLY A 110 -4.05 -30.98 17.79
N LEU A 111 -2.80 -30.97 18.28
CA LEU A 111 -2.44 -30.41 19.57
C LEU A 111 -2.21 -28.89 19.42
N MET A 112 -2.88 -28.10 20.25
CA MET A 112 -2.66 -26.66 20.38
C MET A 112 -2.22 -26.35 21.80
N ILE A 113 -1.02 -25.78 21.95
CA ILE A 113 -0.48 -25.31 23.22
C ILE A 113 -0.39 -23.80 23.16
N ILE A 114 -0.95 -23.12 24.15
CA ILE A 114 -0.88 -21.68 24.31
C ILE A 114 -0.11 -21.38 25.60
N MET A 115 0.95 -20.58 25.51
CA MET A 115 1.73 -20.16 26.66
C MET A 115 1.93 -18.65 26.67
N GLN A 116 2.08 -18.07 27.87
CA GLN A 116 2.48 -16.68 28.00
C GLN A 116 3.99 -16.56 27.87
N VAL A 117 4.42 -15.59 27.07
CA VAL A 117 5.82 -15.32 26.81
C VAL A 117 6.08 -13.83 26.88
N GLU A 118 7.29 -13.43 27.18
CA GLU A 118 7.75 -12.06 27.07
C GLU A 118 8.48 -11.87 25.74
N ALA A 119 8.06 -10.90 24.94
CA ALA A 119 8.72 -10.62 23.67
C ALA A 119 10.10 -9.98 23.91
N LEU A 120 11.16 -10.60 23.39
CA LEU A 120 12.51 -10.03 23.48
C LEU A 120 12.78 -8.99 22.38
N GLN A 121 11.94 -8.96 21.34
CA GLN A 121 12.04 -8.08 20.19
C GLN A 121 10.65 -7.58 19.80
N SER A 122 10.58 -6.35 19.28
CA SER A 122 9.37 -5.84 18.67
C SER A 122 9.18 -6.44 17.28
N GLY A 123 7.95 -6.77 16.90
CA GLY A 123 7.63 -7.36 15.61
C GLY A 123 6.22 -7.02 15.14
N SER A 124 6.09 -7.00 13.82
CA SER A 124 4.85 -6.82 13.09
C SER A 124 4.35 -8.16 12.55
N ALA A 125 3.09 -8.21 12.12
CA ALA A 125 2.55 -9.40 11.47
C ALA A 125 3.48 -9.96 10.38
N GLY A 126 3.67 -11.28 10.38
CA GLY A 126 4.55 -12.00 9.45
C GLY A 126 6.05 -11.87 9.76
N LYS A 127 6.46 -11.13 10.79
CA LYS A 127 7.86 -11.05 11.22
C LYS A 127 8.17 -12.08 12.29
N THR A 128 9.37 -12.65 12.20
CA THR A 128 9.93 -13.53 13.23
C THR A 128 10.43 -12.73 14.41
N VAL A 129 10.05 -13.12 15.62
CA VAL A 129 10.46 -12.52 16.90
C VAL A 129 10.96 -13.58 17.85
N ARG A 130 11.92 -13.21 18.70
CA ARG A 130 12.36 -14.03 19.83
C ARG A 130 11.52 -13.72 21.05
N VAL A 131 11.10 -14.76 21.75
CA VAL A 131 10.28 -14.68 22.95
C VAL A 131 10.90 -15.50 24.06
N ARG A 132 10.68 -15.11 25.31
CA ARG A 132 11.11 -15.85 26.49
C ARG A 132 9.89 -16.35 27.24
N ASN A 133 9.83 -17.63 27.53
CA ASN A 133 8.85 -18.16 28.47
C ASN A 133 9.17 -17.62 29.87
N VAL A 134 8.20 -16.97 30.51
CA VAL A 134 8.40 -16.32 31.82
C VAL A 134 8.56 -17.31 32.97
N ASP A 135 8.01 -18.52 32.82
CA ASP A 135 8.05 -19.57 33.84
C ASP A 135 9.33 -20.40 33.75
N SER A 136 9.76 -20.76 32.54
CA SER A 136 10.91 -21.66 32.31
C SER A 136 12.20 -20.95 31.91
N GLY A 137 12.14 -19.68 31.51
CA GLY A 137 13.27 -18.92 30.98
C GLY A 137 13.73 -19.33 29.57
N LEU A 138 13.10 -20.34 28.97
CA LEU A 138 13.43 -20.82 27.63
C LEU A 138 13.15 -19.73 26.59
N VAL A 139 14.08 -19.52 25.66
CA VAL A 139 13.90 -18.60 24.54
C VAL A 139 13.49 -19.38 23.30
N VAL A 140 12.37 -18.98 22.71
CA VAL A 140 11.78 -19.60 21.51
C VAL A 140 11.67 -18.55 20.41
N THR A 141 11.70 -18.99 19.16
CA THR A 141 11.50 -18.13 17.99
C THR A 141 10.13 -18.43 17.39
N GLY A 142 9.42 -17.39 16.95
CA GLY A 142 8.13 -17.55 16.30
C GLY A 142 7.71 -16.38 15.44
N VAL A 143 6.70 -16.58 14.62
CA VAL A 143 6.17 -15.59 13.68
C VAL A 143 4.94 -14.91 14.26
N VAL A 144 4.97 -13.57 14.34
CA VAL A 144 3.82 -12.76 14.76
C VAL A 144 2.68 -12.93 13.76
N GLN A 145 1.49 -13.24 14.26
CA GLN A 145 0.26 -13.37 13.50
C GLN A 145 -0.49 -12.02 13.47
N ASN A 146 -1.45 -11.88 12.56
CA ASN A 146 -2.25 -10.65 12.43
C ASN A 146 -3.11 -10.35 13.67
N ASP A 147 -3.39 -11.34 14.52
CA ASP A 147 -4.14 -11.18 15.77
C ASP A 147 -3.24 -10.81 16.97
N GLY A 148 -1.94 -10.58 16.74
CA GLY A 148 -0.94 -10.27 17.77
C GLY A 148 -0.43 -11.49 18.53
N THR A 149 -0.89 -12.71 18.22
CA THR A 149 -0.29 -13.94 18.75
C THR A 149 1.01 -14.26 18.02
N ILE A 150 1.83 -15.12 18.61
CA ILE A 150 3.10 -15.54 18.03
C ILE A 150 2.99 -17.04 17.77
N ARG A 151 3.21 -17.47 16.53
CA ARG A 151 3.23 -18.89 16.19
C ARG A 151 4.66 -19.41 16.29
N ALA A 152 4.89 -20.45 17.09
CA ALA A 152 6.20 -21.07 17.17
C ALA A 152 6.61 -21.66 15.80
N GLU A 153 7.85 -21.39 15.36
CA GLU A 153 8.45 -22.08 14.22
C GLU A 153 9.14 -23.36 14.73
N ASN A 154 8.95 -24.47 14.01
CA ASN A 154 9.60 -25.75 14.25
C ASN A 154 10.87 -25.86 13.42
#